data_AF-A0A841UP62-F1
#
_entry.id   AF-A0A841UP62-F1
#
_cell.length_a   1.000
_cell.length_b   1.000
_cell.length_c   1.000
_cell.angle_alpha   90.00
_cell.angle_beta   90.00
_cell.angle_gamma   90.00
#
_symmetry.space_group_name_H-M   'P 1'
#
loop_
_entity.id
_entity.type
_entity.pdbx_description
1 polymer ?
#
loop_
_entity_poly.entity_id
_entity_poly.type
_entity_poly.pdbx_seq_one_letter_code
_entity_poly.pdbx_strand_id
1 'polypeptide(L)'
;MKPDKIIIGWREWLDLPDLGITKIKAKIDTGARSSALHAFHLHPFLDGDRNWLRFQVHPYQKDSHHTVTTTAEILEWRQVKNSGGQSQLRPVIRTSVLLGDRQWAIELTLTNRDVMGFRMLLGREALKKGFLVHPNKSFLLS
;
A
#
# COMPACT_ATOMS: atom_id res chain seq x y z
N MET A 1 -1.65 -7.75 -31.01
CA MET A 1 -0.75 -8.25 -29.94
C MET A 1 -1.29 -7.81 -28.59
N LYS A 2 -1.41 -8.71 -27.61
CA LYS A 2 -1.62 -8.28 -26.22
C LYS A 2 -0.33 -7.62 -25.74
N PRO A 3 -0.39 -6.49 -24.99
CA PRO A 3 0.83 -5.91 -24.43
C PRO A 3 1.53 -6.94 -23.56
N ASP A 4 2.86 -7.01 -23.68
CA ASP A 4 3.68 -7.89 -22.85
C ASP A 4 3.43 -7.54 -21.38
N LYS A 5 3.01 -8.55 -20.62
CA LYS A 5 2.78 -8.37 -19.19
C LYS A 5 4.12 -8.42 -18.47
N ILE A 6 4.29 -7.52 -17.52
CA ILE A 6 5.52 -7.43 -16.74
C ILE A 6 5.45 -8.47 -15.61
N ILE A 7 6.46 -9.33 -15.51
CA ILE A 7 6.54 -10.34 -14.46
C ILE A 7 7.17 -9.73 -13.21
N ILE A 8 6.51 -9.88 -12.07
CA ILE A 8 6.96 -9.44 -10.75
C ILE A 8 7.00 -10.62 -9.79
N GLY A 9 7.84 -10.58 -8.78
CA GLY A 9 7.86 -11.56 -7.70
C GLY A 9 6.66 -11.43 -6.77
N TRP A 10 6.48 -12.39 -5.86
CA TRP A 10 5.46 -12.30 -4.80
C TRP A 10 5.81 -11.27 -3.71
N ARG A 11 7.05 -10.75 -3.75
CA ARG A 11 7.58 -9.67 -2.94
C ARG A 11 8.36 -8.73 -3.82
N GLU A 12 8.15 -7.44 -3.62
CA GLU A 12 8.87 -6.37 -4.31
C GLU A 12 9.18 -5.24 -3.32
N TRP A 13 10.20 -4.44 -3.63
CA TRP A 13 10.30 -3.09 -3.07
C TRP A 13 9.50 -2.12 -3.93
N LEU A 14 8.81 -1.20 -3.26
CA LEU A 14 8.00 -0.15 -3.88
C LEU A 14 8.38 1.19 -3.28
N ASP A 15 8.09 2.25 -4.04
CA ASP A 15 8.14 3.61 -3.53
C ASP A 15 6.71 4.19 -3.51
N LEU A 16 6.43 5.02 -2.51
CA LEU A 16 5.21 5.82 -2.39
C LEU A 16 5.63 7.30 -2.34
N PRO A 17 5.97 7.90 -3.50
CA PRO A 17 6.57 9.24 -3.55
C PRO A 17 5.67 10.32 -2.93
N ASP A 18 4.35 10.23 -3.15
CA ASP A 18 3.38 11.18 -2.57
C ASP A 18 3.37 11.13 -1.03
N LEU A 19 3.86 10.03 -0.43
CA LEU A 19 3.96 9.84 1.02
C LEU A 19 5.38 10.08 1.56
N GLY A 20 6.35 10.41 0.70
CA GLY A 20 7.75 10.56 1.09
C GLY A 20 8.45 9.24 1.43
N ILE A 21 7.92 8.09 0.99
CA ILE A 21 8.50 6.77 1.26
C ILE A 21 9.21 6.29 -0.01
N THR A 22 10.54 6.25 0.02
CA THR A 22 11.37 5.85 -1.14
C THR A 22 11.75 4.37 -1.14
N LYS A 23 11.28 3.60 -0.15
CA LYS A 23 11.52 2.15 -0.08
C LYS A 23 10.61 1.49 0.95
N ILE A 24 9.68 0.66 0.48
CA ILE A 24 8.85 -0.19 1.34
C ILE A 24 8.76 -1.61 0.78
N LYS A 25 8.96 -2.61 1.65
CA LYS A 25 8.82 -4.02 1.24
C LYS A 25 7.34 -4.39 1.23
N ALA A 26 6.83 -4.71 0.06
CA ALA A 26 5.45 -5.12 -0.13
C ALA A 26 5.33 -6.61 -0.43
N LYS A 27 4.25 -7.21 0.05
CA LYS A 27 3.76 -8.48 -0.47
C LYS A 27 2.82 -8.18 -1.64
N ILE A 28 3.06 -8.85 -2.75
CA ILE A 28 2.15 -8.85 -3.89
C ILE A 28 1.05 -9.88 -3.60
N ASP A 29 -0.15 -9.40 -3.27
CA ASP A 29 -1.20 -10.23 -2.69
C ASP A 29 -2.39 -10.35 -3.64
N THR A 30 -2.41 -11.43 -4.43
CA THR A 30 -3.52 -11.74 -5.33
C THR A 30 -4.80 -12.15 -4.59
N GLY A 31 -4.73 -12.48 -3.29
CA GLY A 31 -5.90 -12.75 -2.46
C GLY A 31 -6.60 -11.47 -1.99
N ALA A 32 -5.89 -10.35 -1.92
CA ALA A 32 -6.43 -9.06 -1.52
C ALA A 32 -7.04 -8.30 -2.71
N ARG A 33 -8.29 -7.82 -2.57
CA ARG A 33 -8.88 -6.90 -3.55
C ARG A 33 -8.16 -5.56 -3.54
N SER A 34 -8.11 -4.92 -2.37
CA SER A 34 -7.51 -3.59 -2.17
C SER A 34 -6.10 -3.68 -1.60
N SER A 35 -5.25 -2.72 -1.94
CA SER A 35 -3.95 -2.54 -1.30
C SER A 35 -4.09 -2.01 0.13
N ALA A 36 -3.11 -2.31 0.98
CA ALA A 36 -3.13 -1.89 2.38
C ALA A 36 -1.73 -1.45 2.84
N LEU A 37 -1.68 -0.41 3.66
CA LEU A 37 -0.48 0.10 4.30
C LEU A 37 -0.62 0.06 5.82
N HIS A 38 0.42 -0.43 6.48
CA HIS A 38 0.59 -0.29 7.90
C HIS A 38 0.78 1.20 8.23
N ALA A 39 -0.17 1.76 8.97
CA ALA A 39 -0.11 3.12 9.45
C ALA A 39 -0.60 3.19 10.90
N PHE A 40 -0.04 4.14 11.65
CA PHE A 40 -0.34 4.38 13.06
C PHE A 40 -0.42 5.88 13.34
N HIS A 41 -0.87 6.24 14.55
CA HIS A 41 -1.15 7.63 14.94
C HIS A 41 -2.00 8.36 13.89
N LEU A 42 -3.17 7.77 13.59
CA LEU A 42 -4.11 8.34 12.63
C LEU A 42 -4.82 9.55 13.25
N HIS A 43 -4.58 10.74 12.70
CA HIS A 43 -5.17 12.00 13.13
C HIS A 43 -5.92 12.65 11.95
N PRO A 44 -7.24 12.40 11.81
CA PRO A 44 -8.07 13.09 10.84
C PRO A 44 -8.17 14.59 11.17
N PHE A 45 -8.16 15.44 10.16
CA PHE A 45 -8.37 16.88 10.28
C PHE A 45 -9.05 17.45 9.04
N LEU A 46 -9.61 18.65 9.16
CA LEU A 46 -10.17 19.39 8.03
C LEU A 46 -9.15 20.42 7.55
N ASP A 47 -8.99 20.52 6.22
CA ASP A 47 -8.27 21.60 5.56
C ASP A 47 -9.19 22.16 4.46
N GLY A 48 -9.76 23.34 4.72
CA GLY A 48 -10.94 23.83 4.02
C GLY A 48 -12.12 22.86 4.15
N ASP A 49 -12.74 22.51 3.02
CA ASP A 49 -13.88 21.58 2.96
C ASP A 49 -13.47 20.12 2.72
N ARG A 50 -12.18 19.80 2.82
CA ARG A 50 -11.65 18.45 2.56
C ARG A 50 -11.23 17.75 3.83
N ASN A 51 -11.50 16.44 3.88
CA ASN A 51 -11.04 15.57 4.95
C ASN A 51 -9.61 15.10 4.67
N TRP A 52 -8.71 15.38 5.58
CA TRP A 52 -7.32 14.96 5.52
C TRP A 52 -6.97 14.04 6.68
N LEU A 53 -5.89 13.30 6.52
CA LEU A 53 -5.37 12.40 7.53
C LEU A 53 -3.88 12.61 7.68
N ARG A 54 -3.43 12.97 8.88
CA ARG A 54 -2.02 12.85 9.28
C ARG A 54 -1.81 11.47 9.88
N PHE A 55 -0.73 10.82 9.48
CA PHE A 55 -0.39 9.49 9.98
C PHE A 55 1.11 9.22 9.90
N GLN A 56 1.51 8.15 10.57
CA GLN A 56 2.89 7.69 10.61
C GLN A 56 3.01 6.29 10.01
N VAL A 57 4.15 6.03 9.38
CA VAL A 57 4.48 4.77 8.70
C VAL A 57 5.87 4.32 9.11
N HIS A 58 6.00 3.03 9.41
CA HIS A 58 7.29 2.34 9.49
C HIS A 58 7.57 1.67 8.14
N PRO A 59 8.43 2.25 7.28
CA PRO A 59 8.66 1.73 5.93
C PRO A 59 9.48 0.43 5.93
N TYR A 60 10.30 0.23 6.95
CA TYR A 60 11.19 -0.93 7.07
C TYR A 60 10.58 -2.03 7.95
N GLN A 61 10.88 -3.28 7.58
CA GLN A 61 10.41 -4.45 8.31
C GLN A 61 11.21 -4.62 9.59
N LYS A 62 10.55 -4.96 10.70
CA LYS A 62 11.18 -5.15 12.02
C LYS A 62 11.94 -3.92 12.54
N ASP A 63 11.55 -2.74 12.07
CA ASP A 63 12.11 -1.46 12.47
C ASP A 63 10.95 -0.54 12.86
N SER A 64 11.03 -0.02 14.08
CA SER A 64 10.08 0.95 14.64
C SER A 64 10.74 2.30 14.94
N HIS A 65 12.02 2.46 14.62
CA HIS A 65 12.75 3.72 14.84
C HIS A 65 12.63 4.62 13.62
N HIS A 66 12.71 4.06 12.41
CA HIS A 66 12.49 4.82 11.19
C HIS A 66 11.00 5.08 10.99
N THR A 67 10.63 6.35 11.08
CA THR A 67 9.24 6.81 10.97
C THR A 67 9.13 7.89 9.91
N VAL A 68 8.19 7.70 8.99
CA VAL A 68 7.76 8.74 8.06
C VAL A 68 6.43 9.29 8.56
N THR A 69 6.38 10.60 8.83
CA THR A 69 5.14 11.30 9.14
C THR A 69 4.66 11.98 7.87
N THR A 70 3.42 11.74 7.48
CA THR A 70 2.86 12.25 6.22
C THR A 70 1.39 12.59 6.35
N THR A 71 0.85 13.25 5.33
CA THR A 71 -0.55 13.65 5.24
C THR A 71 -1.12 13.28 3.87
N ALA A 72 -2.36 12.80 3.83
CA ALA A 72 -3.07 12.57 2.58
C ALA A 72 -4.57 12.87 2.73
N GLU A 73 -5.20 13.27 1.63
CA GLU A 73 -6.65 13.45 1.55
C GLU A 73 -7.36 12.09 1.71
N ILE A 74 -8.39 12.05 2.55
CA ILE A 74 -9.25 10.89 2.74
C ILE A 74 -10.25 10.87 1.58
N LEU A 75 -10.16 9.86 0.72
CA LEU A 75 -11.14 9.64 -0.34
C LEU A 75 -12.48 9.16 0.22
N GLU A 76 -12.43 8.17 1.09
CA GLU A 76 -13.60 7.60 1.75
C GLU A 76 -13.20 6.73 2.95
N TRP A 77 -14.19 6.32 3.73
CA TRP A 77 -14.05 5.27 4.72
C TRP A 77 -14.65 3.98 4.17
N ARG A 78 -13.87 2.91 4.16
CA ARG A 78 -14.26 1.64 3.53
C ARG A 78 -14.30 0.51 4.55
N GLN A 79 -15.40 -0.24 4.57
CA GLN A 79 -15.51 -1.47 5.35
C GLN A 79 -14.68 -2.57 4.67
N VAL A 80 -13.64 -3.05 5.35
CA VAL A 80 -12.74 -4.09 4.84
C VAL A 80 -12.84 -5.33 5.70
N LYS A 81 -13.17 -6.47 5.09
CA LYS A 81 -13.19 -7.78 5.74
C LYS A 81 -11.83 -8.47 5.58
N ASN A 82 -11.23 -8.89 6.70
CA ASN A 82 -9.99 -9.66 6.68
C ASN A 82 -10.26 -11.15 6.41
N SER A 83 -9.20 -11.94 6.22
CA SER A 83 -9.29 -13.39 5.99
C SER A 83 -9.88 -14.17 7.17
N GLY A 84 -9.82 -13.61 8.39
CA GLY A 84 -10.46 -14.16 9.59
C GLY A 84 -11.95 -13.81 9.73
N GLY A 85 -12.53 -13.11 8.75
CA GLY A 85 -13.93 -12.74 8.72
C GLY A 85 -14.30 -11.48 9.50
N GLN A 86 -13.36 -10.88 10.24
CA GLN A 86 -13.58 -9.63 10.96
C GLN A 86 -13.60 -8.46 9.98
N SER A 87 -14.52 -7.53 10.20
CA SER A 87 -14.65 -6.32 9.38
C SER A 87 -14.18 -5.10 10.16
N GLN A 88 -13.49 -4.20 9.47
CA GLN A 88 -12.95 -2.97 10.03
C GLN A 88 -13.20 -1.81 9.07
N LEU A 89 -13.65 -0.67 9.59
CA LEU A 89 -13.71 0.57 8.83
C LEU A 89 -12.31 1.19 8.72
N ARG A 90 -11.85 1.47 7.51
CA ARG A 90 -10.49 1.98 7.24
C ARG A 90 -10.54 3.20 6.33
N PRO A 91 -9.72 4.24 6.59
CA PRO A 91 -9.62 5.35 5.67
C PRO A 91 -8.91 4.89 4.40
N VAL A 92 -9.38 5.39 3.26
CA VAL A 92 -8.82 5.16 1.93
C VAL A 92 -8.18 6.45 1.46
N ILE A 93 -6.93 6.36 1.01
CA ILE A 93 -6.22 7.47 0.38
C ILE A 93 -5.85 7.11 -1.06
N ARG A 94 -5.56 8.12 -1.88
CA ARG A 94 -4.95 7.93 -3.19
C ARG A 94 -3.47 8.28 -3.12
N THR A 95 -2.61 7.45 -3.69
CA THR A 95 -1.17 7.71 -3.81
C THR A 95 -0.63 7.11 -5.08
N SER A 96 0.42 7.70 -5.61
CA SER A 96 1.31 7.08 -6.59
C SER A 96 2.09 5.95 -5.93
N VAL A 97 2.27 4.86 -6.67
CA VAL A 97 3.20 3.77 -6.35
C VAL A 97 4.18 3.63 -7.52
N LEU A 98 5.45 3.39 -7.21
CA LEU A 98 6.51 3.09 -8.18
C LEU A 98 7.02 1.67 -7.96
N LEU A 99 7.17 0.91 -9.05
CA LEU A 99 7.79 -0.42 -9.10
C LEU A 99 8.63 -0.53 -10.37
N GLY A 100 9.95 -0.67 -10.23
CA GLY A 100 10.87 -0.50 -11.36
C GLY A 100 10.63 0.86 -12.03
N ASP A 101 10.46 0.86 -13.34
CA ASP A 101 10.19 2.09 -14.12
C ASP A 101 8.69 2.42 -14.26
N ARG A 102 7.81 1.75 -13.51
CA ARG A 102 6.35 1.94 -13.62
C ARG A 102 5.81 2.69 -12.42
N GLN A 103 5.30 3.89 -12.67
CA GLN A 103 4.55 4.68 -11.70
C GLN A 103 3.06 4.72 -12.06
N TRP A 104 2.18 4.47 -11.10
CA TRP A 104 0.73 4.63 -11.29
C TRP A 104 0.01 4.96 -9.99
N ALA A 105 -1.18 5.56 -10.09
CA ALA A 105 -2.02 5.84 -8.93
C ALA A 105 -2.76 4.58 -8.44
N ILE A 106 -2.81 4.41 -7.12
CA ILE A 106 -3.56 3.36 -6.43
C ILE A 106 -4.41 3.95 -5.30
N GLU A 107 -5.44 3.21 -4.94
CA GLU A 107 -6.10 3.40 -3.65
C GLU A 107 -5.42 2.53 -2.60
N LEU A 108 -5.22 3.10 -1.42
CA LEU A 108 -4.52 2.47 -0.32
C LEU A 108 -5.35 2.59 0.95
N THR A 109 -5.70 1.45 1.54
CA THR A 109 -6.34 1.43 2.86
C THR A 109 -5.28 1.55 3.95
N LEU A 110 -5.50 2.42 4.93
CA LEU A 110 -4.61 2.52 6.08
C LEU A 110 -5.15 1.66 7.22
N THR A 111 -4.27 0.85 7.83
CA THR A 111 -4.68 -0.06 8.91
C THR A 111 -3.50 -0.40 9.80
N ASN A 112 -3.75 -0.63 11.09
CA ASN A 112 -2.72 -1.18 11.95
C ASN A 112 -2.48 -2.67 11.60
N ARG A 113 -1.30 -2.95 11.05
CA ARG A 113 -0.77 -4.29 10.74
C ARG A 113 0.45 -4.70 11.58
N ASP A 114 0.62 -4.18 12.79
CA ASP A 114 1.85 -4.34 13.60
C ASP A 114 2.29 -5.80 13.82
N VAL A 115 1.34 -6.72 13.96
CA VAL A 115 1.61 -8.13 14.21
C VAL A 115 1.90 -8.91 12.90
N MET A 116 1.90 -8.24 11.73
CA MET A 116 1.97 -8.90 10.43
C MET A 116 3.32 -8.70 9.73
N GLY A 117 3.84 -9.75 9.09
CA GLY A 117 5.18 -9.73 8.45
C GLY A 117 5.36 -8.80 7.23
N PHE A 118 4.30 -8.13 6.76
CA PHE A 118 4.38 -7.13 5.69
C PHE A 118 3.68 -5.82 6.07
N ARG A 119 4.45 -4.72 6.10
CA ARG A 119 3.99 -3.34 6.28
C ARG A 119 3.16 -2.84 5.09
N MET A 120 3.29 -3.43 3.91
CA MET A 120 2.45 -3.10 2.75
C MET A 120 1.98 -4.36 2.00
N LEU A 121 0.72 -4.34 1.55
CA LEU A 121 0.15 -5.27 0.59
C LEU A 121 -0.19 -4.52 -0.70
N LEU A 122 0.23 -5.04 -1.84
CA LEU A 122 -0.23 -4.58 -3.16
C LEU A 122 -1.29 -5.55 -3.66
N GLY A 123 -2.55 -5.10 -3.66
CA GLY A 123 -3.71 -5.93 -3.99
C GLY A 123 -4.03 -5.97 -5.49
N ARG A 124 -4.99 -6.81 -5.87
CA ARG A 124 -5.34 -7.07 -7.28
C ARG A 124 -5.77 -5.84 -8.07
N GLU A 125 -6.46 -4.86 -7.46
CA GLU A 125 -6.85 -3.64 -8.19
C GLU A 125 -5.63 -2.85 -8.69
N ALA A 126 -4.53 -2.81 -7.92
CA ALA A 126 -3.27 -2.22 -8.37
C ALA A 126 -2.58 -3.08 -9.45
N LEU A 127 -2.67 -4.41 -9.35
CA LEU A 127 -1.99 -5.35 -10.27
C LEU A 127 -2.62 -5.45 -11.66
N LYS A 128 -3.90 -5.07 -11.80
CA LYS A 128 -4.60 -5.05 -13.11
C LYS A 128 -3.92 -4.16 -14.15
N LYS A 129 -2.93 -3.34 -13.76
CA LYS A 129 -2.13 -2.46 -14.62
C LYS A 129 -1.05 -3.17 -15.46
N GLY A 130 -1.20 -4.47 -15.71
CA GLY A 130 -0.34 -5.22 -16.65
C GLY A 130 0.70 -6.14 -16.00
N PHE A 131 0.51 -6.52 -14.74
CA PHE A 131 1.45 -7.38 -14.01
C PHE A 131 1.05 -8.86 -13.99
N LEU A 132 2.06 -9.74 -14.01
CA LEU A 132 1.95 -11.17 -13.69
C LEU A 132 2.81 -11.49 -12.47
N VAL A 133 2.26 -12.25 -11.52
CA VAL A 133 2.94 -12.55 -10.26
C VAL A 133 3.60 -13.92 -10.34
N HIS A 134 4.91 -13.96 -10.12
CA HIS A 134 5.70 -15.18 -10.01
C HIS A 134 5.84 -15.61 -8.55
N PRO A 135 5.17 -16.69 -8.10
CA PRO A 135 5.12 -17.06 -6.69
C PRO A 135 6.46 -17.55 -6.13
N ASN A 136 7.35 -18.12 -6.96
CA ASN A 136 8.66 -18.61 -6.52
C ASN A 136 9.81 -17.59 -6.66
N LYS A 137 9.53 -16.34 -7.05
CA LYS A 137 10.55 -15.29 -7.24
C LYS A 137 10.22 -14.07 -6.40
N SER A 138 11.24 -13.30 -6.05
CA SER A 138 11.11 -12.05 -5.32
C SER A 138 12.06 -11.03 -5.95
N PHE A 139 11.67 -9.75 -5.89
CA PHE A 139 12.51 -8.63 -6.32
C PHE A 139 12.93 -8.74 -7.78
N LEU A 140 11.96 -8.96 -8.68
CA LEU A 140 12.25 -9.06 -10.11
C LEU A 140 12.41 -7.69 -10.76
N LEU A 141 11.82 -6.63 -10.18
CA LEU A 141 11.87 -5.27 -10.69
C LEU A 141 12.34 -4.25 -9.64
N SER A 142 12.88 -4.73 -8.51
CA SER A 142 13.26 -3.89 -7.37
C SER A 142 14.68 -4.14 -6.87
#